data_AF-A0A7C3ITS3-F1
#
_entry.id   AF-A0A7C3ITS3-F1
#
_cell.length_a   1.000
_cell.length_b   1.000
_cell.length_c   1.000
_cell.angle_alpha   90.00
_cell.angle_beta   90.00
_cell.angle_gamma   90.00
#
_symmetry.space_group_name_H-M   'P 1'
#
loop_
_entity.id
_entity.type
_entity.pdbx_description
1 polymer ?
#
loop_
_entity_poly.entity_id
_entity_poly.type
_entity_poly.pdbx_seq_one_letter_code
_entity_poly.pdbx_strand_id
1 'polypeptide(L)'
;MSVMAIAAAWGLDIVFGDPEKMPHPVRGIGKLVSLLEVWARKNVTNERVAGAIVGIAVPASAYVCTTAVIWFCSLIHGWFGAVASVVLIYTTLSSRCLSSEARRVYMYLKQGDVIAARKQVARIVGRDTLELNEAGVVRAAIESVSENCVDGIIAPLFYAVLGGAPLAMA
;
A
#
# COMPACT_ATOMS: atom_id res chain seq x y z
N MET A 1 -13.05 -0.52 17.36
CA MET A 1 -11.89 -1.40 17.12
C MET A 1 -10.83 -1.06 18.17
N SER A 2 -10.18 -2.03 18.81
CA SER A 2 -9.24 -1.74 19.89
C SER A 2 -7.86 -1.37 19.34
N VAL A 3 -7.13 -0.47 20.01
CA VAL A 3 -5.74 -0.12 19.70
C VAL A 3 -4.85 -1.37 19.60
N MET A 4 -5.18 -2.41 20.38
CA MET A 4 -4.52 -3.73 20.31
C MET A 4 -4.62 -4.39 18.93
N ALA A 5 -5.72 -4.23 18.20
CA ALA A 5 -5.87 -4.81 16.86
C ALA A 5 -4.91 -4.15 15.85
N ILE A 6 -4.74 -2.83 15.94
CA ILE A 6 -3.81 -2.07 15.09
C ILE A 6 -2.37 -2.44 15.45
N ALA A 7 -2.05 -2.51 16.74
CA ALA A 7 -0.73 -2.94 17.20
C ALA A 7 -0.41 -4.37 16.76
N ALA A 8 -1.39 -5.29 16.79
CA ALA A 8 -1.23 -6.65 16.29
C ALA A 8 -0.99 -6.66 14.78
N ALA A 9 -1.77 -5.91 13.99
CA ALA A 9 -1.58 -5.80 12.54
C ALA A 9 -0.20 -5.26 12.17
N TRP A 10 0.26 -4.22 12.87
CA TRP A 10 1.59 -3.65 12.64
C TRP A 10 2.72 -4.59 13.09
N GLY A 11 2.53 -5.31 14.21
CA GLY A 11 3.44 -6.37 14.64
C GLY A 11 3.56 -7.48 13.60
N LEU A 12 2.45 -7.88 12.97
CA LEU A 12 2.46 -8.84 11.87
C LEU A 12 3.26 -8.32 10.68
N ASP A 13 3.10 -7.05 10.28
CA ASP A 13 3.88 -6.43 9.19
C ASP A 13 5.38 -6.44 9.50
N ILE A 14 5.77 -6.10 10.72
CA ILE A 14 7.18 -6.13 11.13
C ILE A 14 7.79 -7.54 11.05
N VAL A 15 7.02 -8.58 11.38
CA VAL A 15 7.49 -9.97 11.43
C VAL A 15 7.47 -10.63 10.05
N PHE A 16 6.34 -10.53 9.34
CA PHE A 16 6.10 -11.26 8.10
C PHE A 16 6.40 -10.43 6.85
N GLY A 17 6.30 -9.09 6.93
CA GLY A 17 6.35 -8.20 5.78
C GLY A 17 5.28 -8.52 4.73
N ASP A 18 5.45 -8.04 3.50
CA ASP A 18 4.53 -8.36 2.40
C ASP A 18 5.05 -9.56 1.58
N PRO A 19 4.37 -10.72 1.60
CA PRO A 19 4.77 -11.87 0.80
C PRO A 19 4.44 -11.64 -0.68
N GLU A 20 5.46 -11.59 -1.55
CA GLU A 20 5.33 -11.31 -3.00
C GLU A 20 4.28 -12.18 -3.74
N LYS A 21 3.98 -13.38 -3.23
CA LYS A 21 3.07 -14.36 -3.83
C LYS A 21 1.66 -14.38 -3.23
N MET A 22 1.40 -13.64 -2.16
CA MET A 22 0.08 -13.65 -1.52
C MET A 22 -0.93 -12.85 -2.37
N PRO A 23 -2.17 -13.34 -2.54
CA PRO A 23 -3.24 -12.52 -3.11
C PRO A 23 -3.52 -11.34 -2.17
N HIS A 24 -2.98 -10.18 -2.55
CA HIS A 24 -3.03 -8.99 -1.72
C HIS A 24 -4.22 -8.10 -2.10
N PRO A 25 -5.12 -7.73 -1.17
CA PRO A 25 -6.30 -6.91 -1.45
C PRO A 25 -5.96 -5.61 -2.21
N VAL A 26 -4.86 -4.94 -1.85
CA VAL A 26 -4.40 -3.71 -2.51
C VAL A 26 -4.07 -3.92 -3.99
N ARG A 27 -3.57 -5.11 -4.39
CA ARG A 27 -3.38 -5.44 -5.81
C ARG A 27 -4.71 -5.57 -6.55
N GLY A 28 -5.75 -6.05 -5.85
CA GLY A 28 -7.12 -6.06 -6.36
C GLY A 28 -7.66 -4.65 -6.59
N ILE A 29 -7.43 -3.74 -5.63
CA ILE A 29 -7.79 -2.32 -5.74
C ILE A 29 -7.04 -1.69 -6.92
N GLY A 30 -5.75 -1.93 -7.07
CA GLY A 30 -4.98 -1.43 -8.22
C GLY A 30 -5.53 -1.90 -9.57
N LYS A 31 -5.94 -3.17 -9.68
CA LYS A 31 -6.62 -3.68 -10.89
C LYS A 31 -7.95 -2.97 -11.13
N LEU A 32 -8.72 -2.72 -10.07
CA LEU A 32 -9.99 -2.01 -10.17
C LEU A 32 -9.78 -0.57 -10.65
N VAL A 33 -8.75 0.13 -10.14
CA VAL A 33 -8.35 1.47 -10.61
C VAL A 33 -8.04 1.43 -12.10
N SER A 34 -7.20 0.50 -12.57
CA SER A 34 -6.85 0.41 -13.99
C SER A 34 -8.07 0.13 -14.89
N LEU A 35 -8.98 -0.74 -14.45
CA LEU A 35 -10.21 -1.05 -15.19
C LEU A 35 -11.16 0.15 -15.25
N LEU A 36 -11.38 0.81 -14.12
CA LEU A 36 -12.25 1.97 -14.04
C LEU A 36 -11.68 3.18 -14.75
N GLU A 37 -10.35 3.37 -14.75
CA GLU A 37 -9.69 4.43 -15.51
C GLU A 37 -9.92 4.26 -17.02
N VAL A 38 -9.69 3.05 -17.56
CA VAL A 38 -9.92 2.76 -18.98
C VAL A 38 -11.39 2.98 -19.34
N TRP A 39 -12.31 2.51 -18.49
CA TRP A 39 -13.73 2.73 -18.71
C TRP A 39 -14.11 4.22 -18.64
N ALA A 40 -13.63 4.96 -17.65
CA ALA A 40 -13.97 6.35 -17.42
C ALA A 40 -13.44 7.24 -18.56
N ARG A 41 -12.19 7.04 -18.99
CA ARG A 41 -11.60 7.76 -20.14
C ARG A 41 -12.35 7.50 -21.44
N LYS A 42 -12.92 6.31 -21.62
CA LYS A 42 -13.68 5.95 -22.83
C LYS A 42 -15.10 6.54 -22.84
N ASN A 43 -15.75 6.63 -21.68
CA ASN A 43 -17.17 6.97 -21.58
C ASN A 43 -17.43 8.42 -21.12
N VAL A 44 -16.44 9.10 -20.54
CA VAL A 44 -16.58 10.46 -20.01
C VAL A 44 -15.57 11.36 -20.71
N THR A 45 -16.08 12.34 -21.46
CA THR A 45 -15.24 13.27 -22.24
C THR A 45 -14.49 14.28 -21.37
N ASN A 46 -15.04 14.63 -20.21
CA ASN A 46 -14.39 15.54 -19.27
C ASN A 46 -13.49 14.77 -18.30
N GLU A 47 -12.18 14.93 -18.45
CA GLU A 47 -11.18 14.23 -17.62
C GLU A 47 -11.32 14.50 -16.12
N ARG A 48 -11.76 15.70 -15.72
CA ARG A 48 -11.98 16.01 -14.29
C ARG A 48 -13.14 15.22 -13.71
N VAL A 49 -14.21 15.04 -14.49
CA VAL A 49 -15.37 14.24 -14.08
C VAL A 49 -15.00 12.76 -14.08
N ALA A 50 -14.25 12.30 -15.08
CA ALA A 50 -13.76 10.93 -15.14
C ALA A 50 -12.89 10.59 -13.92
N GLY A 51 -11.95 11.48 -13.58
CA GLY A 51 -11.10 11.36 -12.39
C GLY A 51 -11.90 11.39 -11.09
N ALA A 52 -12.89 12.27 -10.95
CA ALA A 52 -13.75 12.32 -9.78
C ALA A 52 -14.58 11.04 -9.60
N ILE A 53 -15.09 10.46 -10.69
CA ILE A 53 -15.83 9.19 -10.65
C ILE A 53 -14.91 8.07 -10.12
N VAL A 54 -13.71 7.92 -10.68
CA VAL A 54 -12.76 6.89 -10.23
C VAL A 54 -12.34 7.13 -8.77
N GLY A 55 -12.02 8.38 -8.43
CA GLY A 55 -11.58 8.80 -7.10
C GLY A 55 -12.64 8.66 -6.00
N ILE A 56 -13.92 8.58 -6.34
CA ILE A 56 -15.00 8.27 -5.38
C ILE A 56 -15.35 6.79 -5.43
N ALA A 57 -15.49 6.20 -6.62
CA ALA A 57 -15.97 4.84 -6.78
C ALA A 57 -15.00 3.81 -6.19
N VAL A 58 -13.69 4.01 -6.34
CA VAL A 58 -12.69 3.06 -5.83
C VAL A 58 -12.68 3.04 -4.29
N PRO A 59 -12.45 4.15 -3.57
CA PRO A 59 -12.52 4.16 -2.10
C PRO A 59 -13.87 3.69 -1.57
N ALA A 60 -14.99 4.12 -2.18
CA ALA A 60 -16.32 3.70 -1.76
C ALA A 60 -16.51 2.18 -1.90
N SER A 61 -16.05 1.59 -3.01
CA SER A 61 -16.12 0.15 -3.22
C SER A 61 -15.23 -0.62 -2.25
N ALA A 62 -14.02 -0.13 -1.97
CA ALA A 62 -13.10 -0.74 -1.00
C ALA A 62 -13.70 -0.70 0.41
N TYR A 63 -14.29 0.43 0.81
CA TYR A 63 -14.98 0.58 2.09
C TYR A 63 -16.15 -0.41 2.23
N VAL A 64 -17.03 -0.48 1.23
CA VAL A 64 -18.21 -1.36 1.23
C VAL A 64 -17.80 -2.83 1.25
N CYS A 65 -16.87 -3.24 0.39
CA CYS A 65 -16.38 -4.62 0.33
C CYS A 65 -15.72 -5.02 1.65
N THR A 66 -14.86 -4.17 2.21
CA THR A 66 -14.17 -4.44 3.49
C THR A 66 -15.17 -4.57 4.63
N THR A 67 -16.16 -3.67 4.69
CA THR A 67 -17.24 -3.74 5.70
C THR A 67 -18.07 -5.01 5.55
N ALA A 68 -18.42 -5.40 4.32
CA ALA A 68 -19.19 -6.61 4.04
C ALA A 68 -18.43 -7.87 4.47
N VAL A 69 -17.13 -7.95 4.20
CA VAL A 69 -16.27 -9.07 4.63
C VAL A 69 -16.25 -9.18 6.15
N ILE A 70 -15.98 -8.08 6.86
CA ILE A 70 -15.93 -8.09 8.32
C ILE A 70 -17.30 -8.43 8.93
N TRP A 71 -18.37 -7.90 8.36
CA TRP A 71 -19.74 -8.20 8.79
C TRP A 71 -20.06 -9.68 8.62
N PHE A 72 -19.78 -10.27 7.44
CA PHE A 72 -20.00 -11.69 7.18
C PHE A 72 -19.19 -12.59 8.11
N CYS A 73 -17.91 -12.27 8.35
CA CYS A 73 -17.09 -12.99 9.33
C CYS A 73 -17.67 -12.88 10.75
N SER A 74 -18.22 -11.72 11.12
CA SER A 74 -18.84 -11.49 12.43
C SER A 74 -20.12 -12.30 12.63
N LEU A 75 -20.88 -12.59 11.56
CA LEU A 75 -22.07 -13.44 11.61
C LEU A 75 -21.74 -14.89 11.98
N ILE A 76 -20.56 -15.39 11.56
CA ILE A 76 -20.10 -16.73 11.93
C ILE A 76 -19.69 -16.74 13.40
N HIS A 77 -18.84 -15.79 13.81
CA HIS A 77 -18.45 -15.58 15.20
C HIS A 77 -17.83 -14.19 15.37
N GLY A 78 -18.13 -13.48 16.47
CA GLY A 78 -17.59 -12.13 16.71
C GLY A 78 -16.05 -12.06 16.71
N TRP A 79 -15.39 -13.16 17.07
CA TRP A 79 -13.92 -13.28 16.98
C TRP A 79 -13.39 -13.23 15.54
N PHE A 80 -14.09 -13.84 14.58
CA PHE A 80 -13.64 -13.86 13.18
C PHE A 80 -13.71 -12.47 12.55
N GLY A 81 -14.68 -11.64 12.92
CA GLY A 81 -14.73 -10.23 12.51
C GLY A 81 -13.49 -9.45 12.98
N ALA A 82 -13.07 -9.66 14.22
CA ALA A 82 -11.86 -9.03 14.77
C ALA A 82 -10.59 -9.50 14.04
N VAL A 83 -10.45 -10.81 13.81
CA VAL A 83 -9.31 -11.37 13.07
C VAL A 83 -9.27 -10.85 11.63
N ALA A 84 -10.41 -10.85 10.93
CA ALA A 84 -10.49 -10.32 9.56
C ALA A 84 -10.05 -8.85 9.51
N SER A 85 -10.49 -8.03 10.47
CA SER A 85 -10.07 -6.63 10.57
C SER A 85 -8.55 -6.48 10.76
N VAL A 86 -7.93 -7.30 11.62
CA VAL A 86 -6.47 -7.27 11.83
C VAL A 86 -5.73 -7.65 10.55
N VAL A 87 -6.17 -8.72 9.88
CA VAL A 87 -5.54 -9.20 8.64
C VAL A 87 -5.67 -8.15 7.53
N LEU A 88 -6.82 -7.51 7.38
CA LEU A 88 -7.04 -6.48 6.36
C LEU A 88 -6.16 -5.25 6.62
N ILE A 89 -6.04 -4.78 7.87
CA ILE A 89 -5.12 -3.68 8.21
C ILE A 89 -3.67 -4.09 7.96
N TYR A 90 -3.28 -5.32 8.31
CA TYR A 90 -1.95 -5.83 8.02
C TYR A 90 -1.63 -5.74 6.52
N THR A 91 -2.59 -6.07 5.65
CA THR A 91 -2.43 -5.89 4.19
C THR A 91 -2.44 -4.44 3.70
N THR A 92 -2.56 -3.44 4.58
CA THR A 92 -2.38 -2.03 4.18
C THR A 92 -1.02 -1.48 4.57
N LEU A 93 -0.27 -2.23 5.38
CA LEU A 93 1.01 -1.81 5.93
C LEU A 93 2.17 -2.40 5.13
N SER A 94 3.26 -1.63 5.01
CA SER A 94 4.43 -2.04 4.24
C SER A 94 5.76 -1.67 4.92
N SER A 95 5.76 -1.49 6.24
CA SER A 95 6.91 -0.97 7.00
C SER A 95 8.15 -1.82 6.83
N ARG A 96 7.98 -3.16 6.93
CA ARG A 96 9.08 -4.11 6.79
C ARG A 96 9.61 -4.15 5.36
N CYS A 97 8.71 -4.15 4.38
CA CYS A 97 9.05 -4.16 2.96
C CYS A 97 9.84 -2.90 2.60
N LEU A 98 9.31 -1.71 2.94
CA LEU A 98 9.94 -0.42 2.68
C LEU A 98 11.32 -0.30 3.31
N SER A 99 11.45 -0.71 4.58
CA SER A 99 12.73 -0.73 5.28
C SER A 99 13.74 -1.65 4.60
N SER A 100 13.30 -2.84 4.17
CA SER A 100 14.18 -3.82 3.52
C SER A 100 14.68 -3.34 2.16
N GLU A 101 13.82 -2.71 1.36
CA GLU A 101 14.16 -2.18 0.05
C GLU A 101 15.12 -0.99 0.16
N ALA A 102 14.85 -0.05 1.06
CA ALA A 102 15.74 1.07 1.35
C ALA A 102 17.12 0.59 1.84
N ARG A 103 17.14 -0.44 2.70
CA ARG A 103 18.38 -1.02 3.20
C ARG A 103 19.18 -1.70 2.09
N ARG A 104 18.54 -2.38 1.14
CA ARG A 104 19.22 -2.97 -0.02
C ARG A 104 19.92 -1.91 -0.87
N VAL A 105 19.25 -0.79 -1.17
CA VAL A 105 19.87 0.33 -1.89
C VAL A 105 21.09 0.85 -1.13
N TYR A 106 20.97 1.09 0.18
CA TYR A 106 22.07 1.53 1.02
C TYR A 106 23.27 0.56 0.98
N MET A 107 23.02 -0.75 1.03
CA MET A 107 24.09 -1.75 1.03
C MET A 107 24.84 -1.79 -0.31
N TYR A 108 24.15 -1.65 -1.45
CA TYR A 108 24.81 -1.58 -2.76
C TYR A 108 25.65 -0.31 -2.91
N LEU A 109 25.14 0.84 -2.46
CA LEU A 109 25.91 2.10 -2.44
C LEU A 109 27.15 2.00 -1.55
N LYS A 110 27.01 1.40 -0.36
CA LYS A 110 28.14 1.18 0.55
C LYS A 110 29.24 0.29 -0.05
N GLN A 111 28.88 -0.61 -0.96
CA GLN A 111 29.82 -1.48 -1.68
C GLN A 111 30.43 -0.82 -2.93
N GLY A 112 30.01 0.40 -3.28
CA GLY A 112 30.42 1.09 -4.51
C GLY A 112 29.73 0.57 -5.78
N ASP A 113 28.73 -0.31 -5.66
CA ASP A 113 28.01 -0.87 -6.81
C ASP A 113 26.80 -0.01 -7.17
N VAL A 114 27.07 1.08 -7.88
CA VAL A 114 26.03 2.02 -8.34
C VAL A 114 25.07 1.36 -9.32
N ILE A 115 25.52 0.38 -10.11
CA ILE A 115 24.68 -0.30 -11.11
C ILE A 115 23.63 -1.17 -10.40
N ALA A 116 24.03 -1.94 -9.38
CA ALA A 116 23.09 -2.69 -8.57
C ALA A 116 22.17 -1.76 -7.76
N ALA A 117 22.70 -0.65 -7.23
CA ALA A 117 21.90 0.35 -6.52
C ALA A 117 20.82 0.97 -7.43
N ARG A 118 21.12 1.26 -8.70
CA ARG A 118 20.14 1.72 -9.70
C ARG A 118 19.03 0.69 -9.92
N LYS A 119 19.39 -0.56 -10.15
CA LYS A 119 18.40 -1.65 -10.34
C LYS A 119 17.49 -1.82 -9.12
N GLN A 120 18.06 -1.69 -7.92
CA GLN A 120 17.30 -1.79 -6.69
C GLN A 120 16.39 -0.58 -6.47
N VAL A 121 16.89 0.65 -6.71
CA VAL A 121 16.07 1.86 -6.52
C VAL A 121 14.93 1.92 -7.54
N ALA A 122 15.12 1.38 -8.75
CA ALA A 122 14.09 1.24 -9.78
C ALA A 122 12.85 0.44 -9.34
N ARG A 123 12.97 -0.39 -8.29
CA ARG A 123 11.83 -1.13 -7.73
C ARG A 123 10.91 -0.28 -6.85
N ILE A 124 11.41 0.85 -6.34
CA ILE A 124 10.70 1.70 -5.38
C ILE A 124 10.41 3.11 -5.90
N VAL A 125 10.96 3.48 -7.06
CA VAL A 125 10.70 4.76 -7.72
C VAL A 125 9.87 4.55 -8.99
N GLY A 126 9.03 5.52 -9.35
CA GLY A 126 8.26 5.52 -10.60
C GLY A 126 8.97 6.15 -11.81
N ARG A 127 10.22 6.60 -11.67
CA ARG A 127 10.99 7.33 -12.71
C ARG A 127 12.12 6.48 -13.31
N ASP A 128 12.64 6.89 -14.46
CA ASP A 128 13.83 6.27 -15.04
C ASP A 128 15.04 6.45 -14.11
N THR A 129 15.81 5.37 -13.95
CA THR A 129 16.96 5.27 -13.04
C THR A 129 18.26 4.92 -13.75
N LEU A 130 18.23 4.65 -15.06
CA LEU A 130 19.36 4.08 -15.81
C LEU A 130 20.59 5.00 -15.80
N GLU A 131 20.38 6.31 -15.82
CA GLU A 131 21.44 7.33 -15.90
C GLU A 131 21.78 8.00 -14.55
N LEU A 132 21.17 7.57 -13.44
CA LEU A 132 21.37 8.24 -12.14
C LEU A 132 22.80 8.04 -11.60
N ASN A 133 23.54 9.11 -11.34
CA ASN A 133 24.77 9.01 -10.56
C ASN A 133 24.47 8.60 -9.10
N GLU A 134 25.51 8.34 -8.31
CA GLU A 134 25.36 7.90 -6.90
C GLU A 134 24.46 8.85 -6.09
N ALA A 135 24.69 10.16 -6.20
CA ALA A 135 23.86 11.19 -5.55
C ALA A 135 22.40 11.14 -6.00
N GLY A 136 22.15 10.89 -7.30
CA GLY A 136 20.82 10.71 -7.87
C GLY A 136 20.11 9.47 -7.33
N VAL A 137 20.83 8.36 -7.14
CA VAL A 137 20.29 7.15 -6.51
C VAL A 137 19.93 7.40 -5.05
N VAL A 138 20.80 8.07 -4.28
CA VAL A 138 20.54 8.45 -2.89
C VAL A 138 19.29 9.32 -2.79
N ARG A 139 19.22 10.36 -3.63
CA ARG A 139 18.07 11.27 -3.67
C ARG A 139 16.77 10.53 -4.02
N ALA A 140 16.80 9.68 -5.04
CA ALA A 140 15.65 8.87 -5.44
C ALA A 140 15.18 7.95 -4.30
N ALA A 141 16.11 7.31 -3.60
CA ALA A 141 15.78 6.46 -2.46
C ALA A 141 15.13 7.25 -1.32
N ILE A 142 15.68 8.42 -0.96
CA ILE A 142 15.13 9.26 0.13
C ILE A 142 13.74 9.80 -0.23
N GLU A 143 13.57 10.32 -1.46
CA GLU A 143 12.29 10.83 -1.96
C GLU A 143 11.23 9.72 -1.91
N SER A 144 11.52 8.55 -2.48
CA SER A 144 10.58 7.43 -2.49
C SER A 144 10.32 6.82 -1.13
N VAL A 145 11.31 6.76 -0.23
CA VAL A 145 11.06 6.30 1.14
C VAL A 145 10.16 7.28 1.89
N SER A 146 10.34 8.58 1.67
CA SER A 146 9.52 9.61 2.33
C SER A 146 8.08 9.56 1.84
N GLU A 147 7.87 9.44 0.53
CA GLU A 147 6.55 9.31 -0.09
C GLU A 147 5.83 8.03 0.35
N ASN A 148 6.49 6.87 0.20
CA ASN A 148 5.91 5.59 0.57
C ASN A 148 5.73 5.40 2.08
N CYS A 149 6.44 6.16 2.93
CA CYS A 149 6.19 6.15 4.38
C CYS A 149 4.80 6.71 4.70
N VAL A 150 4.38 7.75 3.98
CA VAL A 150 3.04 8.33 4.15
C VAL A 150 2.00 7.32 3.69
N ASP A 151 2.13 6.82 2.46
CA ASP A 151 1.10 6.00 1.83
C ASP A 151 1.04 4.57 2.37
N GLY A 152 2.18 4.00 2.76
CA GLY A 152 2.33 2.61 3.16
C GLY A 152 2.40 2.36 4.67
N ILE A 153 2.42 3.41 5.49
CA ILE A 153 2.49 3.28 6.96
C ILE A 153 1.58 4.31 7.65
N ILE A 154 1.83 5.60 7.44
CA ILE A 154 1.18 6.66 8.24
C ILE A 154 -0.31 6.76 7.92
N ALA A 155 -0.68 6.90 6.64
CA ALA A 155 -2.09 7.04 6.24
C ALA A 155 -2.91 5.79 6.60
N PRO A 156 -2.47 4.55 6.31
CA PRO A 156 -3.20 3.36 6.74
C PRO A 156 -3.40 3.28 8.26
N LEU A 157 -2.37 3.56 9.06
CA LEU A 157 -2.49 3.57 10.52
C LEU A 157 -3.44 4.67 11.01
N PHE A 158 -3.35 5.86 10.44
CA PHE A 158 -4.20 7.00 10.79
C PHE A 158 -5.68 6.68 10.53
N TYR A 159 -6.02 6.20 9.34
CA TYR A 159 -7.39 5.83 9.00
C TYR A 159 -7.88 4.57 9.73
N ALA A 160 -6.98 3.61 10.02
CA ALA A 160 -7.30 2.47 10.88
C ALA A 160 -7.70 2.90 12.30
N VAL A 161 -7.06 3.93 12.86
CA VAL A 161 -7.46 4.48 14.17
C VAL A 161 -8.82 5.17 14.08
N LEU A 162 -9.10 5.91 13.01
CA LEU A 162 -10.36 6.66 12.86
C LEU A 162 -11.57 5.76 12.61
N GLY A 163 -11.46 4.74 11.77
CA GLY A 163 -12.62 3.92 11.36
C GLY A 163 -12.31 2.45 11.10
N GLY A 164 -11.16 1.98 11.56
CA GLY A 164 -10.78 0.58 11.45
C GLY A 164 -10.37 0.15 10.04
N ALA A 165 -10.40 -1.16 9.82
CA ALA A 165 -10.03 -1.75 8.54
C ALA A 165 -10.79 -1.15 7.33
N PRO A 166 -12.10 -0.84 7.39
CA PRO A 166 -12.81 -0.22 6.26
C PRO A 166 -12.23 1.12 5.82
N LEU A 167 -11.85 2.00 6.75
CA LEU A 167 -11.20 3.28 6.40
C LEU A 167 -9.73 3.11 6.06
N ALA A 168 -9.01 2.15 6.64
CA ALA A 168 -7.62 1.89 6.26
C ALA A 168 -7.48 1.37 4.81
N MET A 169 -8.50 0.65 4.32
CA MET A 169 -8.55 0.06 2.99
C MET A 169 -9.07 1.00 1.90
N ALA A 170 -9.81 2.04 2.27
CA ALA A 170 -10.50 2.96 1.36
C ALA A 170 -9.63 4.18 1.03
#